data_AF-A0A101HJV6-F1
#
_entry.id   AF-A0A101HJV6-F1
#
_cell.length_a   1.000
_cell.length_b   1.000
_cell.length_c   1.000
_cell.angle_alpha   90.00
_cell.angle_beta   90.00
_cell.angle_gamma   90.00
#
_symmetry.space_group_name_H-M   'P 1'
#
loop_
_entity.id
_entity.type
_entity.pdbx_description
1 polymer ?
#
loop_
_entity_poly.entity_id
_entity_poly.type
_entity_poly.pdbx_seq_one_letter_code
_entity_poly.pdbx_strand_id
1 'polypeptide(L)'
;GDLYDPWEGFRFDSILSNPPMAAGKAVWEKLICEAPKFLTENGRLQIVAYHNKGGSRLEGIMKTTFGNVITTTKSGGIRVYVSRKL
;
A
#
# COMPACT_ATOMS: atom_id res chain seq x y z
N GLY A 1 -11.46 10.67 -10.94
CA GLY A 1 -11.94 9.35 -10.48
C GLY A 1 -11.34 9.05 -9.12
N ASP A 2 -11.87 8.04 -8.44
CA ASP A 2 -11.46 7.64 -7.10
C ASP A 2 -10.41 6.52 -7.17
N LEU A 3 -9.26 6.70 -6.51
CA LEU A 3 -8.17 5.73 -6.45
C LEU A 3 -7.86 5.05 -7.80
N TYR A 4 -8.22 3.78 -7.93
CA TYR A 4 -7.90 2.94 -9.09
C TYR A 4 -8.92 3.02 -10.21
N ASP A 5 -10.10 3.63 -10.00
CA ASP A 5 -11.18 3.69 -10.99
C ASP A 5 -10.71 4.25 -12.35
N PRO A 6 -9.86 5.30 -12.44
CA PRO A 6 -9.36 5.80 -13.73
C PRO A 6 -8.41 4.86 -14.47
N TRP A 7 -7.95 3.79 -13.83
CA TRP A 7 -6.87 2.91 -14.30
C TRP A 7 -7.40 1.52 -14.65
N GLU A 8 -8.70 1.38 -14.87
CA GLU A 8 -9.31 0.11 -15.27
C GLU A 8 -8.63 -0.45 -16.52
N GLY A 9 -8.30 -1.75 -16.49
CA GLY A 9 -7.56 -2.44 -17.55
C GLY A 9 -6.04 -2.27 -17.50
N PHE A 10 -5.50 -1.30 -16.75
CA PHE A 10 -4.05 -1.11 -16.62
C PHE A 10 -3.45 -2.05 -15.57
N ARG A 11 -2.14 -2.30 -15.72
CA ARG A 11 -1.30 -2.98 -14.75
C ARG A 11 0.02 -2.24 -14.60
N PHE A 12 0.57 -2.26 -13.39
CA PHE A 12 1.81 -1.56 -13.05
C PHE A 12 2.81 -2.50 -12.38
N ASP A 13 4.10 -2.31 -12.64
CA ASP A 13 5.15 -2.99 -11.90
C ASP A 13 5.32 -2.42 -10.49
N SER A 14 4.86 -1.19 -10.26
CA SER A 14 4.95 -0.55 -8.96
C SER A 14 3.83 0.46 -8.75
N ILE A 15 3.24 0.40 -7.55
CA ILE A 15 2.31 1.42 -7.02
C ILE A 15 2.97 2.00 -5.77
N LEU A 16 3.11 3.31 -5.70
CA LEU A 16 3.71 4.02 -4.58
C LEU A 16 2.70 5.01 -4.00
N SER A 17 2.58 5.05 -2.68
CA SER A 17 1.66 5.98 -2.02
C SER A 17 2.20 6.50 -0.69
N ASN A 18 2.00 7.80 -0.44
CA ASN A 18 2.07 8.41 0.88
C ASN A 18 0.64 8.76 1.29
N PRO A 19 -0.17 7.79 1.73
CA PRO A 19 -1.61 7.98 1.86
C PRO A 19 -1.90 9.08 2.89
N PRO A 20 -2.85 9.99 2.63
CA PRO A 20 -3.26 10.99 3.59
C PRO A 20 -3.90 10.32 4.81
N MET A 21 -3.31 10.51 6.00
CA MET A 21 -3.82 9.93 7.26
C MET A 21 -5.17 10.50 7.72
N ALA A 22 -5.68 11.53 7.04
CA ALA A 22 -7.02 12.09 7.28
C ALA A 22 -8.11 11.46 6.39
N ALA A 23 -7.77 10.73 5.32
CA ALA A 23 -8.75 10.23 4.35
C ALA A 23 -9.64 9.09 4.87
N GLY A 24 -9.44 8.68 6.13
CA GLY A 24 -10.26 7.66 6.78
C GLY A 24 -9.86 6.24 6.39
N LYS A 25 -10.22 5.31 7.28
CA LYS A 25 -9.84 3.89 7.21
C LYS A 25 -10.24 3.24 5.88
N ALA A 26 -11.44 3.53 5.38
CA ALA A 26 -11.98 2.91 4.17
C ALA A 26 -11.13 3.20 2.92
N VAL A 27 -10.57 4.41 2.83
CA VAL A 27 -9.73 4.81 1.69
C VAL A 27 -8.42 4.02 1.68
N TRP A 28 -7.77 3.85 2.84
CA TRP A 28 -6.53 3.06 2.91
C TRP A 28 -6.77 1.57 2.69
N GLU A 29 -7.88 1.05 3.21
CA GLU A 29 -8.27 -0.35 2.97
C GLU A 29 -8.53 -0.57 1.47
N LYS A 30 -9.26 0.31 0.80
CA LYS A 30 -9.47 0.23 -0.66
C LYS A 30 -8.13 0.32 -1.41
N LEU A 31 -7.28 1.31 -1.07
CA LEU A 31 -5.95 1.47 -1.67
C LEU A 31 -5.11 0.18 -1.58
N ILE A 32 -5.06 -0.46 -0.41
CA ILE A 32 -4.21 -1.64 -0.20
C ILE A 32 -4.85 -2.90 -0.80
N CYS A 33 -6.13 -3.16 -0.49
CA CYS A 33 -6.81 -4.40 -0.88
C CYS A 33 -7.03 -4.53 -2.38
N GLU A 34 -7.15 -3.42 -3.11
CA GLU A 34 -7.31 -3.45 -4.56
C GLU A 34 -5.97 -3.46 -5.32
N ALA A 35 -4.86 -3.04 -4.69
CA ALA A 35 -3.56 -2.96 -5.34
C ALA A 35 -3.15 -4.24 -6.09
N PRO A 36 -3.34 -5.48 -5.59
CA PRO A 36 -3.00 -6.69 -6.34
C PRO A 36 -3.69 -6.81 -7.70
N LYS A 37 -4.91 -6.26 -7.85
CA LYS A 37 -5.64 -6.26 -9.13
C LYS A 37 -4.96 -5.37 -10.18
N PHE A 38 -4.22 -4.35 -9.75
CA PHE A 38 -3.56 -3.38 -10.61
C PHE A 38 -2.05 -3.61 -10.72
N LEU A 39 -1.51 -4.64 -10.08
CA LEU A 39 -0.10 -5.02 -10.19
C LEU A 39 0.14 -6.12 -11.22
N THR A 40 1.24 -6.02 -11.95
CA THR A 40 1.83 -7.14 -12.72
C THR A 40 2.33 -8.23 -11.78
N GLU A 41 2.61 -9.42 -12.32
CA GLU A 41 3.28 -10.47 -11.57
C GLU A 41 4.62 -9.97 -11.04
N ASN A 42 4.93 -10.24 -9.77
CA ASN A 42 6.07 -9.64 -9.05
C ASN A 42 6.02 -8.11 -8.85
N GLY A 43 4.95 -7.44 -9.26
CA GLY A 43 4.74 -6.01 -9.02
C GLY A 43 4.62 -5.70 -7.53
N ARG A 44 4.93 -4.46 -7.14
CA ARG A 44 5.03 -4.06 -5.72
C ARG A 44 4.15 -2.87 -5.34
N LEU A 45 3.53 -2.97 -4.17
CA LEU A 45 2.93 -1.84 -3.46
C LEU A 45 3.92 -1.30 -2.43
N GLN A 46 4.17 0.00 -2.45
CA GLN A 46 5.02 0.69 -1.48
C GLN A 46 4.25 1.81 -0.79
N ILE A 47 4.26 1.80 0.54
CA ILE A 47 3.56 2.81 1.35
C ILE A 47 4.54 3.46 2.32
N VAL A 48 4.57 4.80 2.32
CA VAL A 48 5.29 5.59 3.32
C VAL A 48 4.30 6.08 4.37
N ALA A 49 4.59 5.85 5.65
CA ALA A 49 3.76 6.36 6.74
C ALA A 49 4.53 6.48 8.06
N TYR A 50 4.03 7.31 8.98
CA TYR A 50 4.46 7.28 10.38
C TYR A 50 3.95 6.00 11.06
N HIS A 51 4.86 5.19 11.59
CA HIS A 51 4.52 3.89 12.17
C HIS A 51 3.43 3.97 13.25
N ASN A 52 3.60 4.92 14.19
CA ASN A 52 2.72 5.10 15.33
C ASN A 52 1.49 5.98 15.02
N LYS A 53 1.37 6.51 13.80
CA LYS A 53 0.20 7.28 13.34
C LYS A 53 -0.52 6.53 12.21
N GLY A 54 -0.86 5.27 12.47
CA GLY A 54 -1.58 4.42 11.52
C GLY A 54 -0.71 3.51 10.65
N GLY A 55 0.60 3.77 10.53
CA GLY A 55 1.50 2.95 9.69
C GLY A 55 1.53 1.47 10.08
N SER A 56 1.56 1.14 11.38
CA SER A 56 1.50 -0.24 11.88
C SER A 56 0.24 -0.99 11.40
N ARG A 57 -0.88 -0.27 11.28
CA ARG A 57 -2.13 -0.84 10.76
C ARG A 57 -2.03 -1.12 9.27
N LEU A 58 -1.46 -0.20 8.49
CA LEU A 58 -1.25 -0.38 7.04
C LEU A 58 -0.35 -1.59 6.78
N GLU A 59 0.71 -1.75 7.57
CA GLU A 59 1.60 -2.93 7.52
C GLU A 59 0.82 -4.23 7.74
N GLY A 60 -0.09 -4.27 8.73
CA GLY A 60 -0.97 -5.41 8.97
C GLY A 60 -1.91 -5.71 7.80
N ILE A 61 -2.59 -4.69 7.24
CA ILE A 61 -3.47 -4.86 6.08
C ILE A 61 -2.67 -5.36 4.88
N MET A 62 -1.50 -4.77 4.60
CA MET A 62 -0.60 -5.21 3.54
C MET A 62 -0.20 -6.68 3.71
N LYS A 63 0.14 -7.11 4.93
CA LYS A 63 0.47 -8.51 5.23
C LYS A 63 -0.71 -9.44 4.99
N THR A 64 -1.93 -9.06 5.36
CA THR A 64 -3.15 -9.84 5.10
C THR A 64 -3.48 -9.90 3.60
N THR A 65 -3.39 -8.79 2.89
CA THR A 65 -3.74 -8.69 1.47
C THR A 65 -2.76 -9.43 0.57
N PHE A 66 -1.45 -9.28 0.81
CA PHE A 66 -0.41 -9.84 -0.06
C PHE A 66 0.18 -11.14 0.46
N GLY A 67 -0.02 -11.48 1.75
CA GLY A 67 0.69 -12.57 2.40
C GLY A 67 2.12 -12.22 2.81
N ASN A 68 2.67 -11.10 2.33
CA ASN A 68 4.01 -10.60 2.66
C ASN A 68 4.02 -9.07 2.82
N VAL A 69 4.90 -8.59 3.70
CA VAL A 69 5.28 -7.18 3.80
C VAL A 69 6.69 -7.13 4.40
N ILE A 70 7.51 -6.19 3.93
CA ILE A 70 8.80 -5.84 4.55
C ILE A 70 8.84 -4.36 4.86
N THR A 71 9.55 -3.98 5.91
CA THR A 71 9.88 -2.57 6.18
C THR A 71 11.30 -2.29 5.67
N THR A 72 11.45 -1.51 4.59
CA THR A 72 12.76 -1.23 3.96
C THR A 72 13.47 0.00 4.53
N THR A 73 12.74 0.92 5.17
CA THR A 73 13.32 2.13 5.77
C THR A 73 12.68 2.39 7.13
N LYS A 74 13.50 2.85 8.09
CA LYS A 74 13.08 3.28 9.43
C LYS A 74 13.87 4.53 9.80
N SER A 75 13.24 5.69 9.80
CA SER A 75 13.89 6.95 10.19
C SER A 75 12.86 7.94 10.76
N GLY A 76 13.16 8.56 11.90
CA GLY A 76 12.29 9.59 12.51
C GLY A 76 10.83 9.15 12.75
N GLY A 77 10.60 7.85 12.98
CA GLY A 77 9.24 7.28 13.11
C GLY A 77 8.51 7.02 11.79
N ILE A 78 9.06 7.46 10.66
CA ILE A 78 8.59 7.14 9.31
C ILE A 78 9.12 5.77 8.91
N ARG A 79 8.27 5.00 8.23
CA ARG A 79 8.61 3.70 7.63
C ARG A 79 8.17 3.64 6.18
N VAL A 80 8.92 2.86 5.39
CA VAL A 80 8.53 2.44 4.04
C VAL A 80 8.16 0.96 4.12
N TYR A 81 6.91 0.66 3.81
CA TYR A 81 6.36 -0.70 3.75
C TYR A 81 6.29 -1.17 2.31
N VAL A 82 6.71 -2.39 2.04
CA VAL A 82 6.72 -2.96 0.69
C VAL A 82 6.10 -4.35 0.70
N SER A 83 5.08 -4.54 -0.12
CA SER A 83 4.50 -5.84 -0.45
C SER A 83 4.67 -6.12 -1.94
N ARG A 84 4.73 -7.39 -2.29
CA ARG A 84 4.91 -7.87 -3.67
C ARG A 84 3.77 -8.83 -4.00
N LYS A 85 3.18 -8.68 -5.18
CA LYS A 85 2.26 -9.67 -5.75
C LYS A 85 3.07 -10.91 -6.17
N LEU A 86 2.63 -12.08 -5.70
CA LEU A 86 3.22 -13.39 -5.98
C LEU A 86 2.21 -14.27 -6.72
#